data_AF-A0A920F224-F1
#
_entry.id   AF-A0A920F224-F1
#
_cell.length_a   1.000
_cell.length_b   1.000
_cell.length_c   1.000
_cell.angle_alpha   90.00
_cell.angle_beta   90.00
_cell.angle_gamma   90.00
#
_symmetry.space_group_name_H-M   'P 1'
#
loop_
_entity.id
_entity.type
_entity.pdbx_description
1 polymer ?
#
loop_
_entity_poly.entity_id
_entity_poly.type
_entity_poly.pdbx_seq_one_letter_code
_entity_poly.pdbx_strand_id
1 'polypeptide(L)'
;MKTSKKHVYFFWGVVVFLVLSIILIHNSIRLSIYAKRMIIKTMQLVGARKRFIRGPFIRTYLVLGIISALIACVGVWALVLNLQTYLPGIDMLMDQQTLLMSFSGVFLLSMFISSISARLATQRYLNLKTQSLY
;
A
#
# COMPACT_ATOMS: atom_id res chain seq x y z
N MET A 1 13.87 -23.90 -25.87
CA MET A 1 14.22 -23.98 -24.43
C MET A 1 14.85 -22.67 -23.86
N LYS A 2 14.37 -21.47 -24.26
CA LYS A 2 14.91 -20.16 -23.79
C LYS A 2 13.87 -19.29 -23.06
N THR A 3 12.57 -19.59 -23.21
CA THR A 3 11.45 -18.83 -22.61
C THR A 3 11.31 -19.07 -21.11
N SER A 4 11.58 -20.28 -20.62
CA SER A 4 11.43 -20.63 -19.19
C SER A 4 12.36 -19.83 -18.28
N LYS A 5 13.63 -19.61 -18.67
CA LYS A 5 14.59 -18.84 -17.84
C LYS A 5 14.18 -17.37 -17.67
N LYS A 6 13.52 -16.75 -18.67
CA LYS A 6 13.06 -15.35 -18.59
C LYS A 6 12.00 -15.17 -17.49
N HIS A 7 11.08 -16.13 -17.36
CA HIS A 7 10.08 -16.11 -16.30
C HIS A 7 10.70 -16.26 -14.90
N VAL A 8 11.77 -17.06 -14.78
CA VAL A 8 12.49 -17.23 -13.50
C VAL A 8 13.19 -15.93 -13.08
N TYR A 9 13.87 -15.23 -14.00
CA TYR A 9 14.49 -13.93 -13.69
C TYR A 9 13.45 -12.87 -13.33
N PHE A 10 12.32 -12.84 -14.05
CA PHE A 10 11.22 -11.93 -13.73
C PHE A 10 10.64 -12.21 -12.34
N PHE A 11 10.41 -13.48 -12.00
CA PHE A 11 9.92 -13.88 -10.68
C PHE A 11 10.89 -13.46 -9.56
N TRP A 12 12.20 -13.68 -9.75
CA TRP A 12 13.22 -13.24 -8.80
C TRP A 12 13.24 -11.72 -8.62
N GLY A 13 13.10 -10.96 -9.71
CA GLY A 13 13.01 -9.49 -9.66
C GLY A 13 11.83 -9.01 -8.81
N VAL A 14 10.64 -9.61 -9.00
CA VAL A 14 9.43 -9.29 -8.22
C VAL A 14 9.62 -9.60 -6.73
N VAL A 15 10.24 -10.74 -6.41
CA VAL A 15 10.51 -11.12 -5.01
C VAL A 15 11.44 -10.12 -4.33
N VAL A 16 12.54 -9.74 -4.97
CA VAL A 16 13.49 -8.76 -4.41
C VAL A 16 12.82 -7.40 -4.20
N PHE A 17 12.01 -6.95 -5.16
CA PHE A 17 11.27 -5.70 -5.05
C PHE A 17 10.25 -5.72 -3.90
N LEU A 18 9.56 -6.85 -3.69
CA LEU A 18 8.65 -7.04 -2.56
C LEU A 18 9.40 -6.96 -1.22
N VAL A 19 10.54 -7.62 -1.09
CA VAL A 19 11.36 -7.60 0.13
C VAL A 19 11.84 -6.18 0.45
N LEU A 20 12.38 -5.47 -0.54
CA LEU A 20 12.80 -4.08 -0.39
C LEU A 20 11.64 -3.19 0.06
N SER A 21 10.47 -3.34 -0.55
CA SER A 21 9.26 -2.60 -0.18
C SER A 21 8.87 -2.85 1.28
N ILE A 22 8.90 -4.10 1.75
CA ILE A 22 8.58 -4.45 3.15
C ILE A 22 9.57 -3.79 4.12
N ILE A 23 10.87 -3.81 3.83
CA ILE A 23 11.91 -3.18 4.66
C ILE A 23 11.67 -1.67 4.75
N LEU A 24 11.40 -1.01 3.62
CA LEU A 24 11.11 0.42 3.55
C LEU A 24 9.86 0.77 4.37
N ILE A 25 8.79 -0.01 4.25
CA ILE A 25 7.56 0.18 5.03
C ILE A 25 7.87 0.04 6.53
N HIS A 26 8.64 -0.98 6.93
CA HIS A 26 8.99 -1.20 8.34
C HIS A 26 9.75 -0.01 8.93
N ASN A 27 10.73 0.51 8.21
CA ASN A 27 11.52 1.66 8.62
C ASN A 27 10.71 2.96 8.63
N SER A 28 9.85 3.17 7.62
CA SER A 28 8.98 4.33 7.53
C SER A 28 7.97 4.40 8.68
N ILE A 29 7.38 3.26 9.06
CA ILE A 29 6.48 3.16 10.21
C ILE A 29 7.20 3.62 11.48
N ARG A 30 8.41 3.09 11.76
CA ARG A 30 9.22 3.47 12.94
C ARG A 30 9.52 4.96 12.98
N LEU A 31 9.84 5.57 11.83
CA LEU A 31 10.13 6.99 11.74
C LEU A 31 8.88 7.87 12.02
N SER A 32 7.75 7.54 11.39
CA SER A 32 6.47 8.25 11.56
C SER A 32 6.00 8.25 13.03
N ILE A 33 6.19 7.10 13.67
CA ILE A 33 5.99 6.87 15.09
C ILE A 33 6.83 7.82 15.96
N TYR A 34 8.13 7.91 15.69
CA TYR A 34 9.06 8.73 16.46
C TYR A 34 8.71 10.22 16.34
N ALA A 35 8.30 10.65 15.14
CA ALA A 35 7.85 12.02 14.88
C ALA A 35 6.57 12.38 15.67
N LYS A 36 5.69 11.42 15.94
CA LYS A 36 4.41 11.66 16.66
C LYS A 36 4.46 11.33 18.15
N ARG A 37 5.63 11.03 18.72
CA ARG A 37 5.78 10.65 20.14
C ARG A 37 5.18 11.67 21.12
N MET A 38 5.31 12.97 20.82
CA MET A 38 4.80 14.04 21.67
C MET A 38 3.27 14.10 21.66
N ILE A 39 2.66 14.00 20.48
CA ILE A 39 1.20 13.97 20.30
C ILE A 39 0.57 12.79 21.05
N ILE A 40 1.25 11.64 21.04
CA ILE A 40 0.75 10.45 21.72
C ILE A 40 0.89 10.58 23.23
N LYS A 41 1.98 11.18 23.71
CA LYS A 41 2.17 11.43 25.14
C LYS A 41 1.15 12.44 25.68
N THR A 42 0.83 13.50 24.93
CA THR A 42 -0.23 14.45 25.33
C THR A 42 -1.62 13.80 25.32
N MET A 43 -1.95 12.98 24.31
CA MET A 43 -3.21 12.22 24.32
C MET A 43 -3.32 11.25 25.51
N GLN A 44 -2.20 10.65 25.95
CA GLN A 44 -2.16 9.78 27.12
C GLN A 44 -2.37 10.55 28.44
N LEU A 45 -1.82 11.76 28.55
CA LEU A 45 -1.96 12.60 29.75
C LEU A 45 -3.39 13.10 29.97
N VAL A 46 -4.17 13.23 28.90
CA VAL A 46 -5.60 13.61 28.95
C VAL A 46 -6.52 12.39 29.18
N GLY A 47 -5.96 11.19 29.36
CA GLY A 47 -6.75 9.97 29.59
C GLY A 47 -7.46 9.42 28.35
N ALA A 48 -7.00 9.78 27.14
CA ALA A 48 -7.65 9.38 25.90
C ALA A 48 -7.63 7.85 25.71
N ARG A 49 -8.80 7.27 25.36
CA ARG A 49 -8.93 5.83 25.08
C ARG A 49 -8.05 5.42 23.90
N LYS A 50 -7.48 4.20 23.94
CA LYS A 50 -6.61 3.62 22.88
C LYS A 50 -7.18 3.75 21.46
N ARG A 51 -8.51 3.75 21.29
CA ARG A 51 -9.20 3.92 19.99
C ARG A 51 -9.10 5.35 19.44
N PHE A 52 -9.10 6.37 20.31
CA PHE A 52 -8.99 7.78 19.91
C PHE A 52 -7.60 8.12 19.37
N ILE A 53 -6.56 7.51 19.96
CA ILE A 53 -5.17 7.64 19.49
C ILE A 53 -4.98 7.01 18.11
N ARG A 54 -5.69 5.91 17.80
CA ARG A 54 -5.58 5.19 16.52
C ARG A 54 -6.36 5.85 15.36
N GLY A 55 -7.42 6.59 15.67
CA GLY A 55 -8.29 7.25 14.70
C GLY A 55 -7.57 8.08 13.62
N PRO A 56 -6.72 9.06 13.98
CA PRO A 56 -6.05 9.92 12.99
C PRO A 56 -5.13 9.13 12.05
N PHE A 57 -4.46 8.10 12.56
CA PHE A 57 -3.57 7.26 11.75
C PHE A 57 -4.35 6.45 10.71
N ILE A 58 -5.46 5.82 11.10
CA ILE A 58 -6.28 5.01 10.17
C ILE A 58 -6.81 5.89 9.03
N ARG A 59 -7.24 7.13 9.33
CA ARG A 59 -7.70 8.08 8.32
C ARG A 59 -6.60 8.45 7.33
N THR A 60 -5.38 8.71 7.79
CA THR A 60 -4.26 9.05 6.90
C THR A 60 -3.97 7.93 5.89
N TYR A 61 -3.90 6.68 6.34
CA TYR A 61 -3.62 5.56 5.44
C TYR A 61 -4.78 5.28 4.48
N LEU A 62 -6.03 5.38 4.93
CA LEU A 62 -7.20 5.26 4.04
C LEU A 62 -7.14 6.27 2.88
N VAL A 63 -6.84 7.53 3.18
CA VAL A 63 -6.69 8.58 2.14
C VAL A 63 -5.53 8.25 1.20
N LEU A 64 -4.40 7.81 1.74
CA LEU A 64 -3.26 7.34 0.92
C LEU A 64 -3.65 6.18 0.00
N GLY A 65 -4.49 5.26 0.48
CA GLY A 65 -4.99 4.13 -0.31
C GLY A 65 -5.81 4.58 -1.52
N ILE A 66 -6.75 5.51 -1.30
CA ILE A 66 -7.57 6.08 -2.37
C ILE A 66 -6.68 6.81 -3.40
N ILE A 67 -5.75 7.65 -2.92
CA ILE A 67 -4.81 8.37 -3.80
C ILE A 67 -3.97 7.39 -4.61
N SER A 68 -3.45 6.32 -3.98
CA SER A 68 -2.64 5.32 -4.68
C SER A 68 -3.41 4.56 -5.76
N ALA A 69 -4.67 4.21 -5.50
CA ALA A 69 -5.53 3.54 -6.48
C ALA A 69 -5.78 4.45 -7.69
N LEU A 70 -6.04 5.73 -7.44
CA LEU A 70 -6.29 6.73 -8.48
C LEU A 70 -5.04 6.92 -9.36
N ILE A 71 -3.87 7.06 -8.74
CA ILE A 71 -2.59 7.15 -9.44
C ILE A 71 -2.32 5.88 -10.27
N ALA A 72 -2.59 4.70 -9.72
CA ALA A 72 -2.40 3.44 -10.42
C ALA A 72 -3.31 3.32 -11.66
N CYS A 73 -4.60 3.65 -11.54
CA CYS A 73 -5.53 3.63 -12.67
C CYS A 73 -5.09 4.58 -13.78
N VAL A 74 -4.69 5.82 -13.44
CA VAL A 74 -4.17 6.79 -14.42
C VAL A 74 -2.89 6.29 -15.08
N GLY A 75 -1.96 5.73 -14.30
CA GLY A 75 -0.71 5.18 -14.82
C GLY A 75 -0.94 4.02 -15.79
N VAL A 76 -1.83 3.09 -15.45
CA VAL A 76 -2.20 1.96 -16.33
C VAL A 76 -2.86 2.47 -17.60
N TRP A 77 -3.81 3.41 -17.50
CA TRP A 77 -4.45 4.02 -18.67
C TRP A 77 -3.42 4.67 -19.61
N ALA A 78 -2.52 5.48 -19.07
CA ALA A 78 -1.47 6.14 -19.84
C ALA A 78 -0.53 5.14 -20.51
N LEU A 79 -0.15 4.06 -19.82
CA LEU A 79 0.69 3.01 -20.40
C LEU A 79 0.01 2.31 -21.57
N VAL A 80 -1.28 1.97 -21.44
CA VAL A 80 -2.04 1.31 -22.52
C VAL A 80 -2.07 2.17 -23.78
N LEU A 81 -2.33 3.47 -23.65
CA LEU A 81 -2.33 4.41 -24.79
C LEU A 81 -0.96 4.47 -25.49
N ASN A 82 0.13 4.48 -24.74
CA ASN A 82 1.48 4.50 -25.31
C ASN A 82 1.84 3.18 -25.99
N LEU A 83 1.43 2.04 -25.41
CA LEU A 83 1.76 0.72 -25.93
C LEU A 83 1.02 0.37 -27.22
N GLN A 84 -0.19 0.91 -27.41
CA GLN A 84 -0.98 0.72 -28.63
C GLN A 84 -0.21 1.17 -29.89
N THR A 85 0.60 2.23 -29.78
CA THR A 85 1.40 2.74 -30.91
C THR A 85 2.52 1.77 -31.34
N TYR A 86 3.01 0.92 -30.43
CA TYR A 86 4.15 0.03 -30.70
C TYR A 86 3.76 -1.43 -30.94
N LEU A 87 2.63 -1.91 -30.40
CA LEU A 87 2.18 -3.29 -30.55
C LEU A 87 0.68 -3.36 -30.90
N PRO A 88 0.32 -3.58 -32.18
CA PRO A 88 -1.07 -3.73 -32.62
C PRO A 88 -1.73 -5.06 -32.22
N GLY A 89 -1.24 -5.74 -31.17
CA GLY A 89 -1.80 -6.98 -30.62
C GLY A 89 -2.45 -6.82 -29.24
N ILE A 90 -2.54 -5.58 -28.74
CA ILE A 90 -3.03 -5.26 -27.39
C ILE A 90 -4.54 -4.95 -27.39
N ASP A 91 -5.20 -4.93 -28.55
CA ASP A 91 -6.61 -4.57 -28.67
C ASP A 91 -7.55 -5.43 -27.81
N MET A 92 -7.20 -6.71 -27.54
CA MET A 92 -7.94 -7.58 -26.61
C MET A 92 -7.93 -7.07 -25.16
N LEU A 93 -6.89 -6.36 -24.73
CA LEU A 93 -6.77 -5.77 -23.39
C LEU A 93 -7.49 -4.41 -23.28
N MET A 94 -7.79 -3.78 -24.42
CA MET A 94 -8.55 -2.53 -24.50
C MET A 94 -10.06 -2.73 -24.55
N ASP A 95 -10.54 -3.97 -24.55
CA ASP A 95 -11.96 -4.22 -24.41
C ASP A 95 -12.49 -3.56 -23.12
N GLN A 96 -13.59 -2.81 -23.26
CA GLN A 96 -14.13 -1.96 -22.21
C GLN A 96 -14.46 -2.77 -20.95
N GLN A 97 -14.86 -4.04 -21.12
CA GLN A 97 -15.16 -4.95 -20.02
C GLN A 97 -13.90 -5.34 -19.23
N THR A 98 -12.81 -5.71 -19.92
CA THR A 98 -11.54 -6.12 -19.31
C THR A 98 -10.88 -4.98 -18.54
N LEU A 99 -10.93 -3.77 -19.09
CA LEU A 99 -10.37 -2.58 -18.47
C LEU A 99 -11.16 -2.16 -17.22
N LEU A 100 -12.50 -2.25 -17.26
CA LEU A 100 -13.37 -1.97 -16.11
C LEU A 100 -13.16 -3.00 -14.98
N MET A 101 -13.04 -4.29 -15.31
CA MET A 101 -12.70 -5.33 -14.34
C MET A 101 -11.32 -5.10 -13.71
N SER A 102 -10.33 -4.68 -14.50
CA SER A 102 -8.99 -4.41 -13.99
C SER A 102 -8.97 -3.21 -13.03
N PHE A 103 -9.62 -2.10 -13.40
CA PHE A 103 -9.69 -0.91 -12.53
C PHE A 103 -10.46 -1.16 -11.25
N SER A 104 -11.60 -1.86 -11.32
CA SER A 104 -12.34 -2.26 -10.12
C SER A 104 -11.50 -3.18 -9.23
N GLY A 105 -10.78 -4.13 -9.81
CA GLY A 105 -9.85 -5.01 -9.08
C GLY A 105 -8.73 -4.25 -8.38
N VAL A 106 -8.05 -3.34 -9.08
CA VAL A 106 -6.98 -2.49 -8.52
C VAL A 106 -7.51 -1.62 -7.39
N PHE A 107 -8.70 -1.04 -7.57
CA PHE A 107 -9.33 -0.18 -6.57
C PHE A 107 -9.68 -0.96 -5.30
N LEU A 108 -10.33 -2.13 -5.45
CA LEU A 108 -10.65 -3.01 -4.32
C LEU A 108 -9.38 -3.47 -3.60
N LEU A 109 -8.38 -3.98 -4.33
CA LEU A 109 -7.12 -4.42 -3.75
C LEU A 109 -6.42 -3.30 -3.00
N SER A 110 -6.34 -2.10 -3.57
CA SER A 110 -5.73 -0.93 -2.93
C SER A 110 -6.45 -0.56 -1.62
N MET A 111 -7.78 -0.60 -1.62
CA MET A 111 -8.59 -0.31 -0.44
C MET A 111 -8.40 -1.39 0.64
N PHE A 112 -8.37 -2.67 0.27
CA PHE A 112 -8.10 -3.78 1.19
C PHE A 112 -6.70 -3.69 1.78
N ILE A 113 -5.67 -3.55 0.95
CA ILE A 113 -4.26 -3.49 1.37
C ILE A 113 -4.02 -2.28 2.26
N SER A 114 -4.54 -1.10 1.89
CA SER A 114 -4.40 0.11 2.70
C SER A 114 -5.12 -0.02 4.04
N SER A 115 -6.33 -0.57 4.08
CA SER A 115 -7.07 -0.79 5.33
C SER A 115 -6.35 -1.76 6.27
N ILE A 116 -5.82 -2.87 5.73
CA ILE A 116 -5.04 -3.85 6.50
C ILE A 116 -3.74 -3.22 7.00
N SER A 117 -3.01 -2.51 6.14
CA SER A 117 -1.77 -1.82 6.49
C SER A 117 -1.99 -0.78 7.59
N ALA A 118 -3.06 0.02 7.50
CA ALA A 118 -3.45 0.99 8.52
C ALA A 118 -3.70 0.35 9.89
N ARG A 119 -4.42 -0.78 9.91
CA ARG A 119 -4.69 -1.53 11.15
C ARG A 119 -3.43 -2.17 11.71
N LEU A 120 -2.61 -2.80 10.87
CA LEU A 120 -1.37 -3.44 11.31
C LEU A 120 -0.36 -2.42 11.85
N ALA A 121 -0.16 -1.30 11.16
CA ALA A 121 0.76 -0.24 11.59
C ALA A 121 0.36 0.33 12.96
N THR A 122 -0.94 0.55 13.19
CA THR A 122 -1.45 1.08 14.46
C THR A 122 -1.46 0.04 15.58
N GLN A 123 -1.76 -1.23 15.28
CA GLN A 123 -1.80 -2.31 16.25
C GLN A 123 -0.41 -2.67 16.77
N ARG A 124 0.58 -2.81 15.87
CA ARG A 124 1.97 -3.08 16.25
C ARG A 124 2.54 -1.97 17.13
N TYR A 125 2.25 -0.71 16.79
CA TYR A 125 2.80 0.40 17.54
C TYR A 125 2.20 0.57 18.94
N LEU A 126 0.88 0.43 19.09
CA LEU A 126 0.26 0.56 20.40
C LEU A 126 0.61 -0.61 21.34
N ASN A 127 0.83 -1.82 20.81
CA ASN A 127 1.20 -2.98 21.62
C ASN A 127 2.62 -2.87 22.21
N LEU A 128 3.53 -2.19 21.52
CA LEU A 128 4.91 -2.00 21.98
C LEU A 128 5.02 -1.16 23.27
N LYS A 129 4.02 -0.33 23.59
CA LYS A 129 4.03 0.50 24.81
C LYS A 129 3.31 -0.11 26.02
N THR A 130 2.63 -1.24 25.83
CA THR A 130 1.99 -1.97 26.95
C THR A 130 2.97 -2.83 27.74
N GLN A 131 4.16 -3.10 27.18
CA GLN A 131 5.19 -3.94 27.82
C GLN A 131 6.31 -3.14 28.51
N SER A 132 6.27 -1.81 28.53
CA SER A 132 7.26 -1.00 29.26
C SER A 132 6.78 -0.60 30.66
N LEU A 133 5.86 -1.37 31.25
CA LEU A 133 5.27 -1.11 32.56
C LEU A 133 4.99 -2.39 33.36
N TYR A 134 5.86 -3.39 33.21
CA TYR A 134 6.15 -4.42 34.20
C TYR A 134 7.63 -4.77 34.11
#